data_AF-A0AA95NBC3-F1
#
_entry.id   AF-A0AA95NBC3-F1
#
_cell.length_a   1.000
_cell.length_b   1.000
_cell.length_c   1.000
_cell.angle_alpha   90.00
_cell.angle_beta   90.00
_cell.angle_gamma   90.00
#
_symmetry.space_group_name_H-M   'P 1'
#
loop_
_entity.id
_entity.type
_entity.pdbx_description
1 polymer ?
#
loop_
_entity_poly.entity_id
_entity_poly.type
_entity_poly.pdbx_seq_one_letter_code
_entity_poly.pdbx_strand_id
1 'polypeptide(L)'
;MNHAILRFSACLLAASLAGLSPGTSLAADGTPLARYQQERTACLAGQTNQDRSTCLREAGAAYAEARRGGLEGDEESWRRNALRRCEVLQGDERFDCLARMQGQGQLSGSALGGGIYRELVTVVPAASAPTPAK
;
A
#
# COMPACT_ATOMS: atom_id res chain seq x y z
N MET A 1 -42.98 -56.54 -13.44
CA MET A 1 -41.80 -57.21 -14.03
C MET A 1 -40.87 -56.11 -14.53
N ASN A 2 -40.08 -55.53 -13.64
CA ASN A 2 -38.67 -55.88 -13.38
C ASN A 2 -37.76 -55.61 -14.58
N HIS A 3 -37.11 -54.43 -14.60
CA HIS A 3 -35.71 -54.35 -15.01
C HIS A 3 -34.95 -53.44 -14.05
N ALA A 4 -33.95 -54.05 -13.44
CA ALA A 4 -33.09 -53.52 -12.41
C ALA A 4 -32.01 -52.59 -12.99
N ILE A 5 -31.73 -51.55 -12.21
CA ILE A 5 -30.45 -50.89 -11.93
C ILE A 5 -29.22 -51.52 -12.61
N LEU A 6 -28.43 -50.71 -13.35
CA LEU A 6 -26.96 -50.71 -13.27
C LEU A 6 -26.38 -49.34 -13.69
N ARG A 7 -25.41 -48.86 -12.91
CA ARG A 7 -24.86 -47.50 -12.83
C ARG A 7 -23.68 -47.28 -13.79
N PHE A 8 -23.49 -46.07 -14.33
CA PHE A 8 -22.16 -45.52 -14.61
C PHE A 8 -22.15 -43.99 -14.52
N SER A 9 -21.09 -43.47 -13.91
CA SER A 9 -20.84 -42.11 -13.45
C SER A 9 -20.75 -41.05 -14.55
N ALA A 10 -21.22 -39.83 -14.27
CA ALA A 10 -20.71 -38.63 -14.91
C ALA A 10 -20.75 -37.45 -13.91
N CYS A 11 -19.55 -36.99 -13.58
CA CYS A 11 -19.23 -35.86 -12.72
C CYS A 11 -19.54 -34.55 -13.47
N LEU A 12 -20.33 -33.65 -12.90
CA LEU A 12 -20.41 -32.25 -13.35
C LEU A 12 -20.48 -31.32 -12.14
N LEU A 13 -19.31 -30.96 -11.64
CA LEU A 13 -19.07 -29.78 -10.82
C LEU A 13 -19.02 -28.56 -11.74
N ALA A 14 -20.02 -27.68 -11.64
CA ALA A 14 -19.96 -26.35 -12.22
C ALA A 14 -20.70 -25.36 -11.30
N ALA A 15 -19.94 -24.74 -10.40
CA ALA A 15 -20.37 -23.55 -9.68
C ALA A 15 -19.23 -22.51 -9.76
N SER A 16 -19.29 -21.73 -10.83
CA SER A 16 -18.55 -20.48 -11.01
C SER A 16 -19.10 -19.41 -10.07
N LEU A 17 -18.26 -18.87 -9.17
CA LEU A 17 -18.51 -17.59 -8.52
C LEU A 17 -17.19 -16.85 -8.24
N ALA A 18 -17.15 -15.65 -8.83
CA ALA A 18 -16.46 -14.44 -8.39
C ALA A 18 -14.94 -14.48 -8.20
N GLY A 19 -14.24 -13.82 -9.14
CA GLY A 19 -12.85 -13.44 -9.00
C GLY A 19 -12.62 -12.55 -7.78
N LEU A 20 -11.91 -13.10 -6.79
CA LEU A 20 -11.01 -12.31 -5.98
C LEU A 20 -9.71 -12.20 -6.78
N SER A 21 -9.40 -11.01 -7.27
CA SER A 21 -8.02 -10.65 -7.61
C SER A 21 -7.35 -10.22 -6.29
N PRO A 22 -6.60 -11.07 -5.58
CA PRO A 22 -5.52 -10.51 -4.78
C PRO A 22 -4.65 -9.75 -5.78
N GLY A 23 -4.47 -8.46 -5.58
CA GLY A 23 -3.43 -7.71 -6.25
C GLY A 23 -2.12 -8.39 -5.92
N THR A 24 -1.71 -9.33 -6.76
CA THR A 24 -0.38 -9.92 -6.70
C THR A 24 0.53 -8.77 -7.05
N SER A 25 1.11 -8.15 -6.02
CA SER A 25 2.42 -7.53 -6.17
C SER A 25 3.32 -8.65 -6.65
N LEU A 26 3.43 -8.84 -7.98
CA LEU A 26 4.53 -9.60 -8.55
C LEU A 26 5.75 -8.88 -8.02
N ALA A 27 6.40 -9.49 -7.02
CA ALA A 27 7.78 -9.19 -6.71
C ALA A 27 8.53 -9.54 -8.00
N ALA A 28 8.71 -8.53 -8.86
CA ALA A 28 9.60 -8.65 -10.00
C ALA A 28 10.93 -9.17 -9.46
N ASP A 29 11.47 -10.20 -10.10
CA ASP A 29 12.82 -10.71 -9.83
C ASP A 29 13.72 -9.52 -9.52
N GLY A 30 14.27 -9.45 -8.29
CA GLY A 30 14.76 -8.23 -7.64
C GLY A 30 15.95 -7.52 -8.31
N THR A 31 16.23 -7.82 -9.57
CA THR A 31 17.24 -7.17 -10.38
C THR A 31 16.78 -5.78 -10.85
N PRO A 32 17.70 -4.81 -10.98
CA PRO A 32 17.41 -3.52 -11.59
C PRO A 32 16.75 -3.59 -12.98
N LEU A 33 17.15 -4.58 -13.80
CA LEU A 33 16.66 -4.71 -15.18
C LEU A 33 15.19 -5.14 -15.23
N ALA A 34 14.78 -6.10 -14.40
CA ALA A 34 13.39 -6.55 -14.35
C ALA A 34 12.47 -5.41 -13.90
N ARG A 35 12.85 -4.64 -12.86
CA ARG A 35 12.12 -3.45 -12.43
C ARG A 35 12.00 -2.42 -13.56
N TYR A 36 13.10 -2.13 -14.25
CA TYR A 36 13.08 -1.21 -15.39
C TYR A 36 12.13 -1.68 -16.52
N GLN A 37 12.12 -2.97 -16.86
CA GLN A 37 11.22 -3.52 -17.87
C GLN A 37 9.75 -3.42 -17.45
N GLN A 38 9.45 -3.66 -16.18
CA GLN A 38 8.12 -3.48 -15.61
C GLN A 38 7.65 -2.02 -15.70
N GLU A 39 8.47 -1.08 -15.21
CA GLU A 39 8.17 0.36 -15.26
C GLU A 39 8.01 0.84 -16.71
N ARG A 40 8.91 0.43 -17.60
CA ARG A 40 8.82 0.76 -19.04
C ARG A 40 7.51 0.26 -19.65
N THR A 41 7.07 -0.95 -19.30
CA THR A 41 5.80 -1.50 -19.80
C THR A 41 4.62 -0.65 -19.32
N ALA A 42 4.60 -0.26 -18.04
CA ALA A 42 3.58 0.64 -17.50
C ALA A 42 3.59 2.02 -18.21
N CYS A 43 4.77 2.59 -18.47
CA CYS A 43 4.92 3.84 -19.23
C CYS A 43 4.35 3.73 -20.64
N LEU A 44 4.63 2.64 -21.36
CA LEU A 44 4.17 2.43 -22.73
C LEU A 44 2.65 2.19 -22.79
N ALA A 45 2.09 1.56 -21.77
CA ALA A 45 0.66 1.30 -21.63
C ALA A 45 -0.14 2.51 -21.15
N GLY A 46 0.50 3.62 -20.78
CA GLY A 46 -0.17 4.81 -20.24
C GLY A 46 -0.79 4.57 -18.87
N GLN A 47 -0.27 3.62 -18.09
CA GLN A 47 -0.78 3.24 -16.77
C GLN A 47 -0.19 4.10 -15.63
N THR A 48 0.37 5.26 -15.96
CA THR A 48 1.01 6.16 -14.99
C THR A 48 0.38 7.54 -15.07
N ASN A 49 0.49 8.32 -14.00
CA ASN A 49 -0.03 9.69 -13.95
C ASN A 49 0.91 10.73 -14.61
N GLN A 50 1.89 10.28 -15.37
CA GLN A 50 2.92 11.13 -15.97
C GLN A 50 2.88 11.08 -17.49
N ASP A 51 3.39 12.12 -18.15
CA ASP A 51 3.68 12.04 -19.58
C ASP A 51 4.59 10.83 -19.87
N ARG A 52 4.31 10.14 -20.97
CA ARG A 52 5.05 8.93 -21.36
C ARG A 52 6.54 9.20 -21.52
N SER A 53 6.95 10.35 -22.06
CA SER A 53 8.37 10.66 -22.24
C SER A 53 9.07 10.91 -20.91
N THR A 54 8.40 11.60 -19.97
CA THR A 54 8.88 11.78 -18.60
C THR A 54 8.97 10.43 -17.88
N CYS A 55 7.93 9.61 -17.95
CA CYS A 55 7.91 8.28 -17.35
C CYS A 55 9.11 7.42 -17.80
N LEU A 56 9.37 7.37 -19.12
CA LEU A 56 10.51 6.62 -19.66
C LEU A 56 11.87 7.19 -19.21
N ARG A 57 11.97 8.51 -19.06
CA ARG A 57 13.16 9.18 -18.56
C ARG A 57 13.43 8.84 -17.09
N GLU A 58 12.39 8.88 -16.26
CA GLU A 58 12.46 8.54 -14.85
C GLU A 58 12.80 7.06 -14.63
N ALA A 59 12.15 6.15 -15.36
CA ALA A 59 12.48 4.72 -15.31
C ALA A 59 13.94 4.45 -15.71
N GLY A 60 14.45 5.16 -16.72
CA GLY A 60 15.86 5.09 -17.13
C GLY A 60 16.82 5.63 -16.08
N ALA A 61 16.47 6.73 -15.41
CA ALA A 61 17.25 7.30 -14.33
C ALA A 61 17.29 6.37 -13.11
N ALA A 62 16.13 5.84 -12.69
CA ALA A 62 16.01 4.86 -11.62
C ALA A 62 16.83 3.59 -11.90
N TYR A 63 16.78 3.08 -13.13
CA TYR A 63 17.61 1.95 -13.55
C TYR A 63 19.12 2.26 -13.46
N ALA A 64 19.53 3.45 -13.92
CA ALA A 64 20.92 3.87 -13.88
C ALA A 64 21.43 3.98 -12.44
N GLU A 65 20.64 4.54 -11.51
CA GLU A 65 21.00 4.60 -10.09
C GLU A 65 21.01 3.24 -9.42
N ALA A 66 20.03 2.39 -9.73
CA ALA A 66 19.98 1.02 -9.22
C ALA A 66 21.25 0.24 -9.59
N ARG A 67 21.76 0.42 -10.82
CA ARG A 67 23.02 -0.18 -11.27
C ARG A 67 24.26 0.36 -10.57
N ARG A 68 24.22 1.62 -10.12
CA ARG A 68 25.29 2.25 -9.34
C ARG A 68 25.19 1.95 -7.84
N GLY A 69 24.15 1.23 -7.41
CA GLY A 69 23.88 0.96 -6.00
C GLY A 69 23.32 2.17 -5.24
N GLY A 70 22.90 3.24 -5.92
CA GLY A 70 22.44 4.48 -5.27
C GLY A 70 21.02 4.44 -4.71
N LEU A 71 20.27 3.34 -4.93
CA LEU A 71 18.94 3.12 -4.36
C LEU A 71 19.03 2.42 -3.01
N GLU A 72 19.79 3.01 -2.09
CA GLU A 72 19.98 2.49 -0.74
C GLU A 72 18.81 2.87 0.18
N GLY A 73 18.54 2.00 1.15
CA GLY A 73 17.51 2.19 2.15
C GLY A 73 16.82 0.88 2.48
N ASP A 74 16.68 0.61 3.77
CA ASP A 74 15.89 -0.48 4.29
C ASP A 74 14.61 0.04 4.97
N GLU A 75 13.70 -0.87 5.28
CA GLU A 75 12.44 -0.55 5.96
C GLU A 75 12.67 0.24 7.25
N GLU A 76 13.74 -0.08 7.98
CA GLU A 76 14.06 0.60 9.23
C GLU A 76 14.46 2.06 8.99
N SER A 77 15.28 2.33 7.99
CA SER A 77 15.72 3.66 7.59
C SER A 77 14.56 4.53 7.14
N TRP A 78 13.62 3.96 6.38
CA TRP A 78 12.41 4.64 5.94
C TRP A 78 11.48 4.92 7.11
N ARG A 79 11.31 3.96 8.03
CA ARG A 79 10.55 4.14 9.27
C ARG A 79 11.16 5.24 10.14
N ARG A 80 12.48 5.27 10.33
CA ARG A 80 13.16 6.34 11.06
C ARG A 80 12.94 7.71 10.39
N ASN A 81 13.06 7.80 9.06
CA ASN A 81 12.78 9.04 8.33
C ASN A 81 11.32 9.50 8.51
N ALA A 82 10.37 8.56 8.46
CA ALA A 82 8.96 8.83 8.66
C ALA A 82 8.69 9.43 10.06
N LEU A 83 9.28 8.86 11.11
CA LEU A 83 9.11 9.35 12.48
C LEU A 83 9.83 10.68 12.74
N ARG A 84 10.95 10.95 12.06
CA ARG A 84 11.68 12.23 12.16
C ARG A 84 10.78 13.43 11.84
N ARG A 85 9.80 13.26 10.95
CA ARG A 85 8.84 14.32 10.58
C ARG A 85 7.99 14.79 11.74
N CYS A 86 7.80 13.96 12.77
CA CYS A 86 7.05 14.32 13.98
C CYS A 86 7.88 15.13 14.99
N GLU A 87 9.21 15.24 14.82
CA GLU A 87 10.10 15.86 15.82
C GLU A 87 9.89 17.37 15.99
N VAL A 88 9.31 18.05 14.99
CA VAL A 88 8.98 19.47 15.07
C VAL A 88 7.77 19.77 15.97
N LEU A 89 6.94 18.76 16.23
CA LEU A 89 5.73 18.88 17.06
C LEU A 89 6.06 18.70 18.54
N GLN A 90 5.20 19.23 19.42
CA GLN A 90 5.36 19.16 20.87
C GLN A 90 4.08 18.63 21.54
N GLY A 91 4.21 18.17 22.79
CA GLY A 91 3.07 17.67 23.58
C GLY A 91 2.27 16.59 22.84
N ASP A 92 0.94 16.68 22.99
CA ASP A 92 -0.03 15.73 22.43
C ASP A 92 0.06 15.59 20.90
N GLU A 93 0.34 16.69 20.18
CA GLU A 93 0.48 16.66 18.72
C GLU A 93 1.62 15.74 18.26
N ARG A 94 2.73 15.71 19.01
CA ARG A 94 3.84 14.79 18.73
C ARG A 94 3.42 13.34 18.95
N PHE A 95 2.72 13.06 20.05
CA PHE A 95 2.23 11.72 20.35
C PHE A 95 1.25 11.24 19.27
N ASP A 96 0.29 12.07 18.87
CA ASP A 96 -0.68 11.75 17.82
C ASP A 96 -0.04 11.58 16.44
N CYS A 97 0.99 12.37 16.11
CA CYS A 97 1.77 12.19 14.88
C CYS A 97 2.47 10.83 14.88
N LEU A 98 3.18 10.51 15.96
CA LEU A 98 3.89 9.24 16.09
C LEU A 98 2.93 8.04 16.00
N ALA A 99 1.76 8.13 16.63
CA ALA A 99 0.72 7.12 16.57
C ALA A 99 0.23 6.87 15.12
N ARG A 100 -0.12 7.92 14.38
CA ARG A 100 -0.52 7.83 12.95
C ARG A 100 0.59 7.24 12.07
N MET A 101 1.83 7.66 12.31
CA MET A 101 2.98 7.17 11.53
C MET A 101 3.34 5.71 11.86
N GLN A 102 2.99 5.23 13.04
CA GLN A 102 3.12 3.82 13.46
C GLN A 102 1.92 2.95 13.07
N GLY A 103 0.96 3.50 12.32
CA GLY A 103 -0.16 2.73 11.76
C GLY A 103 -1.39 2.66 12.65
N GLN A 104 -1.49 3.47 13.71
CA GLN A 104 -2.74 3.62 14.44
C GLN A 104 -3.75 4.44 13.63
N GLY A 105 -5.04 4.13 13.81
CA GLY A 105 -6.13 4.80 13.11
C GLY A 105 -6.44 4.17 11.75
N GLN A 106 -6.95 4.98 10.82
CA GLN A 106 -7.38 4.53 9.49
C GLN A 106 -6.54 5.14 8.37
N LEU A 107 -6.39 4.36 7.30
CA LEU A 107 -5.74 4.78 6.05
C LEU A 107 -6.78 4.90 4.94
N SER A 108 -6.66 5.96 4.14
CA SER A 108 -7.50 6.15 2.96
C SER A 108 -6.72 6.81 1.82
N GLY A 109 -7.20 6.65 0.59
CA GLY A 109 -6.55 7.16 -0.61
C GLY A 109 -5.46 6.23 -1.16
N SER A 110 -4.70 6.74 -2.12
CA SER A 110 -3.57 6.04 -2.74
C SER A 110 -2.58 7.04 -3.31
N ALA A 111 -1.31 6.63 -3.45
CA ALA A 111 -0.30 7.45 -4.11
C ALA A 111 -0.71 7.82 -5.55
N LEU A 112 -1.28 6.87 -6.29
CA LEU A 112 -1.82 7.13 -7.64
C LEU A 112 -3.01 8.09 -7.61
N GLY A 113 -3.83 8.06 -6.56
CA GLY A 113 -4.95 8.98 -6.36
C GLY A 113 -4.57 10.36 -5.83
N GLY A 114 -3.28 10.66 -5.68
CA GLY A 114 -2.78 11.97 -5.24
C GLY A 114 -2.40 12.07 -3.76
N GLY A 115 -2.60 11.02 -2.96
CA GLY A 115 -2.17 11.02 -1.57
C GLY A 115 -2.72 9.87 -0.73
N ILE A 116 -2.02 9.60 0.37
CA ILE A 116 -2.45 8.67 1.42
C ILE A 116 -2.75 9.50 2.66
N TYR A 117 -3.99 9.45 3.14
CA TYR A 117 -4.42 10.08 4.37
C TYR A 117 -4.31 9.12 5.55
N ARG A 118 -3.88 9.65 6.70
CA ARG A 118 -3.76 8.93 7.97
C ARG A 118 -4.58 9.67 9.02
N GLU A 119 -5.63 9.03 9.50
CA GLU A 119 -6.58 9.65 10.43
C GLU A 119 -6.60 8.88 11.76
N LEU A 120 -6.45 9.59 12.85
CA LEU A 120 -6.59 9.08 14.21
C LEU A 120 -7.53 10.00 14.97
N VAL A 121 -8.55 9.42 15.61
CA VAL A 121 -9.52 10.15 16.42
C VAL A 121 -9.26 9.86 17.90
N THR A 122 -8.85 10.89 18.64
CA THR A 122 -8.63 10.82 20.09
C THR A 122 -9.82 11.45 20.81
N VAL A 123 -10.51 10.67 21.64
CA VAL A 123 -11.61 11.17 22.46
C VAL A 123 -11.05 11.75 23.75
N VAL A 124 -11.18 13.07 23.92
CA VAL A 124 -10.75 13.76 25.14
C VAL A 124 -11.93 13.85 26.12
N PRO A 125 -11.82 13.31 27.34
CA PRO A 125 -12.88 13.44 28.34
C PRO A 125 -13.14 14.91 28.68
N ALA A 126 -14.41 15.27 28.89
CA ALA A 126 -14.74 16.58 29.42
C ALA A 126 -14.13 16.75 30.82
N ALA A 127 -13.47 17.88 31.07
CA ALA A 127 -13.01 18.22 32.41
C ALA A 127 -14.22 18.25 33.35
N SER A 128 -14.13 17.54 34.48
CA SER A 128 -15.13 17.62 35.54
C SER A 128 -15.24 19.07 36.01
N ALA A 129 -16.46 19.61 36.03
CA ALA A 129 -16.71 20.95 36.55
C ALA A 129 -16.18 21.06 38.00
N PRO A 130 -15.57 22.19 38.39
CA PRO A 130 -15.13 22.38 39.77
C PRO A 130 -16.35 22.28 40.70
N THR A 131 -16.22 21.47 41.75
CA THR A 131 -17.24 21.36 42.80
C THR A 131 -17.46 22.76 43.40
N PRO A 132 -18.69 23.30 43.44
CA PRO A 132 -18.93 24.62 44.02
C PRO A 132 -18.52 24.60 45.50
N ALA A 133 -17.68 25.55 45.90
CA ALA A 133 -17.32 25.77 47.29
C ALA A 133 -18.58 26.23 48.06
N LYS A 134 -18.80 25.61 49.23
CA LYS A 134 -19.90 25.92 50.14
C LYS A 134 -19.66 27.22 50.90
#